data_AF-A0A412ZJQ1-F1
#
_entry.id   AF-A0A412ZJQ1-F1
#
_cell.length_a   1.000
_cell.length_b   1.000
_cell.length_c   1.000
_cell.angle_alpha   90.00
_cell.angle_beta   90.00
_cell.angle_gamma   90.00
#
_symmetry.space_group_name_H-M   'P 1'
#
loop_
_entity.id
_entity.type
_entity.pdbx_description
1 polymer ?
#
loop_
_entity_poly.entity_id
_entity_poly.type
_entity_poly.pdbx_seq_one_letter_code
_entity_poly.pdbx_strand_id
1 'polypeptide(L)'
;MKPHTNIQKEIVQLAQKLPKLTERQKAYAYEHCFKHYAHRTKGGMITCMECGHRWKSEHRLAEKLCGCTCPHCGRKLEVMDTRQRVFTNNEYFSIVTTCNGYQVFRFFYVKVFKKVMQPAKYSITEVVQRWISSKGETETFARLRCMFGLYYDMWSLNSNMELRSQKRLHAYNIYGVCTYPQIKLLPKLKYIGFRSDFYGSSPYDYYAAVLSDCRIETLPKAGQTCMFRHAITNGIRLKDYWAAIKICIRNRYEIKEPHIWCDYIKLLKHFKKDIHNAKYVCPANLHAEHDRLVQKRNVELREEQMKKDLQKALTDEKKYKEQKGRFFGLSFSDGTLKVKVLESVTEFFEEGMAMHHCVFSNQYYLKEDSLILSASIEGKRIETIELSLDTMQIVQSRGACNMNTSYHRQIIELVNKNIQLIEQRLTA
;
A
#
# COMPACT_ATOMS: atom_id res chain seq x y z
N MET A 1 -11.23 -16.13 -15.07
CA MET A 1 -11.51 -14.92 -15.90
C MET A 1 -11.43 -15.30 -17.38
N LYS A 2 -12.23 -14.68 -18.25
CA LYS A 2 -12.10 -14.89 -19.71
C LYS A 2 -10.82 -14.21 -20.23
N PRO A 3 -10.04 -14.84 -21.12
CA PRO A 3 -8.84 -14.23 -21.68
C PRO A 3 -9.23 -13.15 -22.71
N HIS A 4 -8.76 -11.92 -22.49
CA HIS A 4 -9.04 -10.79 -23.38
C HIS A 4 -7.83 -10.46 -24.26
N THR A 5 -6.62 -10.48 -23.70
CA THR A 5 -5.39 -10.15 -24.44
C THR A 5 -4.84 -11.36 -25.22
N ASN A 6 -4.05 -11.10 -26.26
CA ASN A 6 -3.41 -12.17 -27.04
C ASN A 6 -2.52 -13.07 -26.18
N ILE A 7 -1.76 -12.49 -25.26
CA ILE A 7 -0.91 -13.21 -24.31
C ILE A 7 -1.74 -14.12 -23.40
N GLN A 8 -2.89 -13.64 -22.91
CA GLN A 8 -3.78 -14.46 -22.09
C GLN A 8 -4.33 -15.66 -22.86
N LYS A 9 -4.76 -15.45 -24.11
CA LYS A 9 -5.28 -16.51 -24.97
C LYS A 9 -4.21 -17.57 -25.24
N GLU A 10 -2.98 -17.14 -25.54
CA GLU A 10 -1.86 -18.05 -25.76
C GLU A 10 -1.51 -18.85 -24.50
N ILE A 11 -1.39 -18.18 -23.35
CA ILE A 11 -1.05 -18.84 -22.08
C ILE A 11 -2.13 -19.84 -21.66
N VAL A 12 -3.42 -19.56 -21.90
CA VAL A 12 -4.50 -20.53 -21.62
C VAL A 12 -4.29 -21.83 -22.41
N GLN A 13 -3.92 -21.74 -23.69
CA GLN A 13 -3.66 -22.91 -24.52
C GLN A 13 -2.38 -23.64 -24.09
N LEU A 14 -1.32 -22.91 -23.77
CA LEU A 14 -0.05 -23.47 -23.34
C LEU A 14 -0.13 -24.14 -21.96
N ALA A 15 -0.89 -23.57 -21.02
CA ALA A 15 -1.06 -24.10 -19.68
C ALA A 15 -1.69 -25.51 -19.69
N GLN A 16 -2.60 -25.77 -20.64
CA GLN A 16 -3.21 -27.11 -20.82
C GLN A 16 -2.20 -28.14 -21.38
N LYS A 17 -1.20 -27.68 -22.13
CA LYS A 17 -0.16 -28.54 -22.75
C LYS A 17 1.06 -28.74 -21.85
N LEU A 18 1.12 -28.10 -20.68
CA LEU A 18 2.24 -28.29 -19.76
C LEU A 18 2.33 -29.74 -19.29
N PRO A 19 3.55 -30.32 -19.21
CA PRO A 19 3.71 -31.69 -18.79
C PRO A 19 3.24 -31.86 -17.33
N LYS A 20 2.57 -32.99 -17.07
CA LYS A 20 2.25 -33.43 -15.70
C LYS A 20 3.54 -33.72 -14.94
N LEU A 21 3.47 -33.69 -13.61
CA LEU A 21 4.59 -34.07 -12.75
C LEU A 21 5.02 -35.52 -13.04
N THR A 22 6.31 -35.69 -13.27
CA THR A 22 6.94 -37.02 -13.38
C THR A 22 7.09 -37.66 -12.01
N GLU A 23 7.15 -38.99 -11.95
CA GLU A 23 7.36 -39.71 -10.69
C GLU A 23 8.67 -39.32 -9.99
N ARG A 24 9.72 -39.02 -10.76
CA ARG A 24 11.00 -38.51 -10.22
C ARG A 24 10.83 -37.16 -9.51
N GLN A 25 10.04 -36.25 -10.08
CA GLN A 25 9.75 -34.96 -9.45
C GLN A 25 8.88 -35.11 -8.20
N LYS A 26 7.91 -36.03 -8.22
CA LYS A 26 7.09 -36.33 -7.03
C LYS A 26 7.94 -36.91 -5.90
N ALA A 27 8.78 -37.89 -6.20
CA ALA A 27 9.69 -38.50 -5.22
C ALA A 27 10.64 -37.46 -4.62
N TYR A 28 11.21 -36.58 -5.45
CA TYR A 28 12.06 -35.49 -4.97
C TYR A 28 11.30 -34.56 -4.02
N ALA A 29 10.06 -34.19 -4.35
CA ALA A 29 9.23 -33.34 -3.50
C ALA A 29 8.94 -34.01 -2.15
N TYR A 30 8.56 -35.29 -2.14
CA TYR A 30 8.26 -36.02 -0.90
C TYR A 30 9.49 -36.16 0.01
N GLU A 31 10.68 -36.27 -0.57
CA GLU A 31 11.95 -36.33 0.16
C GLU A 31 12.35 -34.99 0.77
N HIS A 32 12.26 -33.90 0.01
CA HIS A 32 12.89 -32.63 0.40
C HIS A 32 11.91 -31.61 0.99
N CYS A 33 10.60 -31.80 0.85
CA CYS A 33 9.62 -30.91 1.47
C CYS A 33 9.44 -31.17 2.96
N PHE A 34 9.67 -32.41 3.43
CA PHE A 34 9.33 -32.79 4.79
C PHE A 34 10.52 -33.43 5.50
N LYS A 35 10.63 -33.14 6.80
CA LYS A 35 11.46 -33.94 7.67
C LYS A 35 10.87 -35.35 7.85
N HIS A 36 11.73 -36.34 7.93
CA HIS A 36 11.38 -37.72 8.17
C HIS A 36 11.70 -38.09 9.63
N TYR A 37 10.74 -38.70 10.31
CA TYR A 37 10.84 -38.93 11.75
C TYR A 37 10.36 -40.31 12.16
N ALA A 38 10.78 -40.74 13.35
CA ALA A 38 10.33 -41.94 14.02
C ALA A 38 9.60 -41.56 15.31
N HIS A 39 8.48 -42.22 15.58
CA HIS A 39 7.67 -41.99 16.77
C HIS A 39 8.05 -42.98 17.86
N ARG A 40 8.46 -42.49 19.04
CA ARG A 40 8.81 -43.34 20.18
C ARG A 40 7.75 -43.29 21.28
N THR A 41 7.33 -44.46 21.74
CA THR A 41 6.40 -44.62 22.88
C THR A 41 7.16 -44.67 24.22
N LYS A 42 6.46 -44.44 25.34
CA LYS A 42 7.05 -44.55 26.70
C LYS A 42 7.71 -45.91 26.97
N GLY A 43 7.21 -46.99 26.36
CA GLY A 43 7.75 -48.34 26.48
C GLY A 43 9.00 -48.61 25.63
N GLY A 44 9.62 -47.56 25.04
CA GLY A 44 10.84 -47.70 24.24
C GLY A 44 10.63 -48.29 22.84
N MET A 45 9.39 -48.42 22.38
CA MET A 45 9.11 -48.90 21.03
C MET A 45 9.12 -47.73 20.05
N ILE A 46 9.87 -47.87 18.96
CA ILE A 46 10.01 -46.90 17.89
C ILE A 46 9.23 -47.39 16.67
N THR A 47 8.50 -46.47 16.04
CA THR A 47 7.80 -46.71 14.78
C THR A 47 8.30 -45.72 13.74
N CYS A 48 8.73 -46.23 12.59
CA CYS A 48 9.04 -45.40 11.43
C CYS A 48 7.77 -44.76 10.88
N MET A 49 7.74 -43.43 10.74
CA MET A 49 6.56 -42.73 10.25
C MET A 49 6.46 -42.71 8.71
N GLU A 50 7.45 -43.29 8.02
CA GLU A 50 7.44 -43.43 6.56
C GLU A 50 6.88 -44.79 6.11
N CYS A 51 7.40 -45.89 6.65
CA CYS A 51 6.96 -47.24 6.27
C CYS A 51 6.03 -47.91 7.29
N GLY A 52 5.90 -47.36 8.50
CA GLY A 52 5.08 -47.92 9.58
C GLY A 52 5.72 -49.06 10.36
N HIS A 53 6.93 -49.49 9.99
CA HIS A 53 7.66 -50.56 10.69
C HIS A 53 7.95 -50.18 12.14
N ARG A 54 7.88 -51.16 13.06
CA ARG A 54 8.02 -50.97 14.50
C ARG A 54 9.08 -51.89 15.08
N TRP A 55 9.99 -51.33 15.89
CA TRP A 55 11.08 -52.05 16.55
C TRP A 55 11.34 -51.51 17.95
N LYS A 56 12.16 -52.22 18.74
CA LYS A 56 12.54 -51.81 20.09
C LYS A 56 13.77 -50.91 20.03
N SER A 57 13.76 -49.82 20.78
CA SER A 57 14.91 -48.93 20.98
C SER A 57 16.03 -49.67 21.71
N GLU A 58 17.24 -49.60 21.18
CA GLU A 58 18.44 -50.18 21.81
C GLU A 58 19.17 -49.11 22.63
N HIS A 59 19.24 -47.88 22.12
CA HIS A 59 20.01 -46.78 22.73
C HIS A 59 19.23 -45.46 22.74
N ARG A 60 18.35 -45.31 23.73
CA ARG A 60 17.39 -44.18 23.83
C ARG A 60 18.01 -42.79 23.71
N LEU A 61 19.18 -42.56 24.32
CA LEU A 61 19.84 -41.26 24.36
C LEU A 61 20.54 -40.94 23.03
N ALA A 62 21.26 -41.92 22.46
CA ALA A 62 21.93 -41.79 21.17
C ALA A 62 20.93 -41.56 20.03
N GLU A 63 19.83 -42.32 20.02
CA GLU A 63 18.76 -42.18 19.02
C GLU A 63 18.05 -40.81 19.10
N LYS A 64 18.01 -40.19 20.29
CA LYS A 64 17.42 -38.86 20.46
C LYS A 64 18.32 -37.75 19.92
N LEU A 65 19.63 -37.89 20.10
CA LEU A 65 20.63 -36.89 19.71
C LEU A 65 21.02 -37.01 18.23
N CYS A 66 21.18 -38.23 17.73
CA CYS A 66 21.72 -38.51 16.39
C CYS A 66 20.65 -38.99 15.40
N GLY A 67 19.42 -39.22 15.85
CA GLY A 67 18.38 -39.89 15.06
C GLY A 67 18.59 -41.41 14.99
N CYS A 68 17.78 -42.09 14.18
CA CYS A 68 17.87 -43.53 13.94
C CYS A 68 17.67 -43.86 12.46
N THR A 69 18.18 -45.01 12.03
CA THR A 69 17.92 -45.54 10.69
C THR A 69 16.86 -46.63 10.79
N CYS A 70 15.81 -46.55 9.97
CA CYS A 70 14.78 -47.59 9.97
C CYS A 70 15.34 -48.91 9.42
N PRO A 71 15.23 -50.03 10.15
CA PRO A 71 15.77 -51.32 9.70
C PRO A 71 15.04 -51.89 8.47
N HIS A 72 13.79 -51.47 8.22
CA HIS A 72 13.00 -51.96 7.10
C HIS A 72 13.18 -51.14 5.80
N CYS A 73 13.17 -49.81 5.88
CA CYS A 73 13.28 -48.96 4.69
C CYS A 73 14.63 -48.24 4.55
N GLY A 74 15.58 -48.46 5.45
CA GLY A 74 16.93 -47.88 5.41
C GLY A 74 16.98 -46.35 5.59
N ARG A 75 15.85 -45.70 5.90
CA ARG A 75 15.74 -44.25 5.95
C ARG A 75 16.25 -43.70 7.28
N LYS A 76 16.99 -42.59 7.22
CA LYS A 76 17.42 -41.81 8.40
C LYS A 76 16.25 -40.97 8.91
N LEU A 77 16.00 -41.02 10.22
CA LEU A 77 14.83 -40.45 10.87
C LEU A 77 15.23 -39.71 12.16
N GLU A 78 14.64 -38.53 12.38
CA GLU A 78 14.70 -37.86 13.68
C GLU A 78 13.71 -38.53 14.65
N VAL A 79 14.11 -38.82 15.89
CA VAL A 79 13.23 -39.50 16.86
C VAL A 79 12.44 -38.47 17.67
N MET A 80 11.11 -38.57 17.62
CA MET A 80 10.20 -37.72 18.40
C MET A 80 9.55 -38.49 19.54
N ASP A 81 9.68 -37.94 20.75
CA ASP A 81 9.00 -38.40 21.96
C ASP A 81 7.68 -37.63 22.13
N THR A 82 6.57 -38.17 21.62
CA THR A 82 5.26 -37.51 21.71
C THR A 82 4.12 -38.51 21.94
N ARG A 83 2.98 -38.02 22.44
CA ARG A 83 1.73 -38.80 22.53
C ARG A 83 0.90 -38.71 21.25
N GLN A 84 1.21 -37.76 20.36
CA GLN A 84 0.51 -37.56 19.11
C GLN A 84 0.75 -38.73 18.16
N ARG A 85 -0.33 -39.33 17.66
CA ARG A 85 -0.27 -40.53 16.80
C ARG A 85 -0.54 -40.25 15.32
N VAL A 86 -1.02 -39.06 15.00
CA VAL A 86 -1.37 -38.62 13.65
C VAL A 86 -0.73 -37.28 13.39
N PHE A 87 0.02 -37.18 12.31
CA PHE A 87 0.73 -35.98 11.91
C PHE A 87 0.31 -35.63 10.49
N THR A 88 -0.06 -34.38 10.30
CA THR A 88 -0.41 -33.84 8.99
C THR A 88 0.37 -32.57 8.79
N ASN A 89 1.13 -32.52 7.70
CA ASN A 89 1.91 -31.35 7.33
C ASN A 89 1.67 -31.05 5.85
N ASN A 90 1.83 -29.79 5.50
CA ASN A 90 1.65 -29.27 4.16
C ASN A 90 2.78 -28.30 3.86
N GLU A 91 3.35 -28.41 2.67
CA GLU A 91 4.45 -27.57 2.23
C GLU A 91 4.34 -27.28 0.74
N TYR A 92 5.08 -26.28 0.28
CA TYR A 92 5.13 -25.92 -1.14
C TYR A 92 6.42 -26.42 -1.80
N PHE A 93 6.24 -26.98 -3.00
CA PHE A 93 7.31 -27.39 -3.90
C PHE A 93 7.26 -26.57 -5.19
N SER A 94 8.41 -26.15 -5.71
CA SER A 94 8.48 -25.38 -6.95
C SER A 94 9.23 -26.08 -8.08
N ILE A 95 8.76 -25.87 -9.31
CA ILE A 95 9.46 -26.21 -10.54
C ILE A 95 9.60 -24.95 -11.39
N VAL A 96 10.82 -24.68 -11.84
CA VAL A 96 11.15 -23.56 -12.71
C VAL A 96 11.46 -24.10 -14.10
N THR A 97 10.60 -23.77 -15.06
CA THR A 97 10.69 -24.28 -16.44
C THR A 97 10.39 -23.19 -17.47
N THR A 98 10.58 -23.51 -18.74
CA THR A 98 10.18 -22.67 -19.87
C THR A 98 9.11 -23.38 -20.71
N CYS A 99 8.22 -22.61 -21.34
CA CYS A 99 7.23 -23.12 -22.29
C CYS A 99 7.00 -22.10 -23.40
N ASN A 100 7.25 -22.46 -24.67
CA ASN A 100 7.03 -21.61 -25.85
C ASN A 100 7.54 -20.15 -25.71
N GLY A 101 8.76 -19.95 -25.21
CA GLY A 101 9.32 -18.60 -25.02
C GLY A 101 8.87 -17.86 -23.75
N TYR A 102 8.02 -18.46 -22.92
CA TYR A 102 7.65 -17.99 -21.59
C TYR A 102 8.51 -18.64 -20.50
N GLN A 103 8.84 -17.85 -19.47
CA GLN A 103 9.35 -18.37 -18.21
C GLN A 103 8.16 -18.75 -17.33
N VAL A 104 8.18 -19.96 -16.75
CA VAL A 104 7.08 -20.51 -15.97
C VAL A 104 7.57 -20.99 -14.61
N PHE A 105 6.97 -20.46 -13.55
CA PHE A 105 7.11 -20.94 -12.18
C PHE A 105 5.87 -21.73 -11.81
N ARG A 106 6.04 -23.00 -11.48
CA ARG A 106 4.96 -23.90 -11.08
C ARG A 106 5.10 -24.20 -9.60
N PHE A 107 4.03 -24.00 -8.85
CA PHE A 107 3.97 -24.25 -7.41
C PHE A 107 2.97 -25.35 -7.12
N PHE A 108 3.43 -26.32 -6.33
CA PHE A 108 2.68 -27.50 -5.96
C PHE A 108 2.48 -27.51 -4.46
N TYR A 109 1.24 -27.70 -4.05
CA TYR A 109 0.87 -27.95 -2.67
C TYR A 109 1.06 -29.44 -2.39
N VAL A 110 1.99 -29.74 -1.50
CA VAL A 110 2.33 -31.10 -1.09
C VAL A 110 1.77 -31.33 0.30
N LYS A 111 1.05 -32.42 0.50
CA LYS A 111 0.50 -32.81 1.80
C LYS A 111 1.01 -34.18 2.17
N VAL A 112 1.41 -34.34 3.44
CA VAL A 112 1.75 -35.63 4.01
C VAL A 112 0.83 -35.95 5.18
N PHE A 113 0.35 -37.19 5.21
CA PHE A 113 -0.39 -37.76 6.32
C PHE A 113 0.38 -38.96 6.85
N LYS A 114 0.84 -38.87 8.10
CA LYS A 114 1.58 -39.95 8.77
C LYS A 114 0.80 -40.39 10.00
N LYS A 115 0.46 -41.67 10.07
CA LYS A 115 -0.20 -42.29 11.23
C LYS A 115 0.70 -43.41 11.76
N VAL A 116 0.86 -43.46 13.08
CA VAL A 116 1.69 -44.49 13.73
C VAL A 116 1.22 -45.88 13.29
N MET A 117 2.17 -46.72 12.88
CA MET A 117 1.97 -48.09 12.33
C MET A 117 1.31 -48.15 10.95
N GLN A 118 1.26 -47.04 10.21
CA GLN A 118 0.83 -47.02 8.82
C GLN A 118 1.90 -46.35 7.95
N PRO A 119 2.03 -46.75 6.67
CA PRO A 119 2.90 -46.05 5.74
C PRO A 119 2.41 -44.62 5.52
N ALA A 120 3.34 -43.70 5.31
CA ALA A 120 3.05 -42.30 5.01
C ALA A 120 2.28 -42.19 3.69
N LYS A 121 1.24 -41.36 3.70
CA LYS A 121 0.45 -41.05 2.50
C LYS A 121 0.79 -39.64 2.05
N TYR A 122 1.28 -39.52 0.83
CA TYR A 122 1.61 -38.25 0.20
C TYR A 122 0.59 -37.90 -0.86
N SER A 123 0.28 -36.61 -0.99
CA SER A 123 -0.44 -36.06 -2.13
C SER A 123 0.23 -34.79 -2.61
N ILE A 124 0.14 -34.53 -3.92
CA ILE A 124 0.74 -33.36 -4.55
C ILE A 124 -0.22 -32.82 -5.60
N THR A 125 -0.50 -31.52 -5.51
CA THR A 125 -1.44 -30.85 -6.40
C THR A 125 -0.86 -29.53 -6.85
N GLU A 126 -0.83 -29.29 -8.16
CA GLU A 126 -0.44 -27.98 -8.69
C GLU A 126 -1.49 -26.93 -8.34
N VAL A 127 -1.08 -25.83 -7.72
CA VAL A 127 -2.00 -24.80 -7.21
C VAL A 127 -1.80 -23.44 -7.85
N VAL A 128 -0.57 -23.09 -8.25
CA VAL A 128 -0.26 -21.81 -8.88
C VAL A 128 0.77 -22.01 -9.99
N GLN A 129 0.56 -21.32 -11.10
CA GLN A 129 1.50 -21.13 -12.19
C GLN A 129 1.67 -19.63 -12.42
N ARG A 130 2.92 -19.17 -12.42
CA ARG A 130 3.27 -17.79 -12.74
C ARG A 130 4.01 -17.77 -14.06
N TRP A 131 3.46 -17.03 -15.01
CA TRP A 131 3.98 -16.93 -16.36
C TRP A 131 4.59 -15.56 -16.57
N ILE A 132 5.75 -15.51 -17.22
CA ILE A 132 6.45 -14.28 -17.58
C ILE A 132 6.83 -14.34 -19.06
N SER A 133 6.43 -13.34 -19.83
CA SER A 133 6.82 -13.19 -21.23
C SER A 133 8.28 -12.75 -21.34
N SER A 134 8.86 -12.86 -22.53
CA SER A 134 10.22 -12.36 -22.82
C SER A 134 10.37 -10.83 -22.67
N LYS A 135 9.26 -10.10 -22.53
CA LYS A 135 9.16 -8.65 -22.28
C LYS A 135 8.85 -8.32 -20.81
N GLY A 136 8.73 -9.31 -19.93
CA GLY A 136 8.40 -9.13 -18.52
C GLY A 136 6.90 -8.98 -18.23
N GLU A 137 6.01 -9.20 -19.21
CA GLU A 137 4.57 -9.21 -18.96
C GLU A 137 4.18 -10.48 -18.23
N THR A 138 3.33 -10.35 -17.21
CA THR A 138 3.01 -11.47 -16.33
C THR A 138 1.55 -11.87 -16.38
N GLU A 139 1.31 -13.18 -16.28
CA GLU A 139 -0.02 -13.77 -16.07
C GLU A 139 0.03 -14.80 -14.94
N THR A 140 -1.09 -15.01 -14.26
CA THR A 140 -1.20 -15.96 -13.14
C THR A 140 -2.34 -16.91 -13.35
N PHE A 141 -2.01 -18.20 -13.34
CA PHE A 141 -2.95 -19.30 -13.30
C PHE A 141 -2.95 -19.87 -11.89
N ALA A 142 -4.12 -20.07 -11.30
CA ALA A 142 -4.20 -20.66 -9.98
C ALA A 142 -5.51 -21.41 -9.78
N ARG A 143 -5.53 -22.33 -8.81
CA ARG A 143 -6.78 -22.90 -8.28
C ARG A 143 -7.56 -21.85 -7.51
N LEU A 144 -8.86 -22.13 -7.32
CA LEU A 144 -9.65 -21.33 -6.38
C LEU A 144 -9.11 -21.51 -4.98
N ARG A 145 -9.37 -20.50 -4.18
CA ARG A 145 -9.03 -20.45 -2.77
C ARG A 145 -10.31 -20.29 -1.98
N CYS A 146 -10.31 -20.77 -0.74
CA CYS A 146 -11.40 -20.46 0.16
C CYS A 146 -11.34 -18.96 0.53
N MET A 147 -12.48 -18.28 0.45
CA MET A 147 -12.63 -16.85 0.79
C MET A 147 -12.76 -16.68 2.32
N PHE A 148 -11.74 -17.07 3.08
CA PHE A 148 -11.71 -16.80 4.52
C PHE A 148 -10.52 -15.91 4.86
N GLY A 149 -10.79 -14.74 5.45
CA GLY A 149 -9.82 -13.65 5.60
C GLY A 149 -8.57 -13.95 6.46
N LEU A 150 -8.57 -15.07 7.20
CA LEU A 150 -7.48 -15.45 8.09
C LEU A 150 -6.50 -16.48 7.50
N TYR A 151 -6.86 -17.18 6.41
CA TYR A 151 -6.02 -18.26 5.86
C TYR A 151 -5.62 -17.99 4.41
N TYR A 152 -4.39 -17.50 4.24
CA TYR A 152 -3.85 -17.13 2.94
C TYR A 152 -3.36 -18.32 2.11
N ASP A 153 -3.50 -19.57 2.55
CA ASP A 153 -2.91 -20.76 1.93
C ASP A 153 -3.92 -21.91 1.72
N MET A 154 -5.22 -21.65 1.91
CA MET A 154 -6.26 -22.67 1.79
C MET A 154 -6.81 -22.78 0.35
N TRP A 155 -6.28 -23.74 -0.40
CA TRP A 155 -6.66 -24.03 -1.79
C TRP A 155 -7.87 -24.97 -1.89
N SER A 156 -8.78 -24.68 -2.82
CA SER A 156 -9.82 -25.61 -3.26
C SER A 156 -9.19 -26.63 -4.21
N LEU A 157 -8.62 -27.71 -3.67
CA LEU A 157 -7.84 -28.70 -4.44
C LEU A 157 -8.62 -29.35 -5.60
N ASN A 158 -9.95 -29.41 -5.50
CA ASN A 158 -10.82 -29.96 -6.56
C ASN A 158 -11.17 -28.94 -7.66
N SER A 159 -10.85 -27.65 -7.46
CA SER A 159 -11.15 -26.60 -8.45
C SER A 159 -10.14 -26.59 -9.59
N ASN A 160 -10.55 -26.18 -10.79
CA ASN A 160 -9.66 -26.11 -11.94
C ASN A 160 -8.59 -25.01 -11.81
N MET A 161 -7.45 -25.23 -12.47
CA MET A 161 -6.42 -24.22 -12.68
C MET A 161 -6.91 -23.23 -13.74
N GLU A 162 -7.08 -21.97 -13.36
CA GLU A 162 -7.65 -20.95 -14.25
C GLU A 162 -6.89 -19.63 -14.18
N LEU A 163 -7.01 -18.84 -15.24
CA LEU A 163 -6.49 -17.48 -15.30
C LEU A 163 -7.17 -16.59 -14.26
N ARG A 164 -6.36 -15.91 -13.44
CA ARG A 164 -6.79 -15.01 -12.36
C ARG A 164 -6.66 -13.55 -12.76
N SER A 165 -7.71 -12.76 -12.49
CA SER A 165 -7.76 -11.32 -12.77
C SER A 165 -6.79 -10.53 -11.89
N GLN A 166 -6.77 -10.82 -10.58
CA GLN A 166 -5.91 -10.17 -9.60
C GLN A 166 -4.53 -10.84 -9.54
N LYS A 167 -3.67 -10.55 -10.52
CA LYS A 167 -2.35 -11.17 -10.64
C LYS A 167 -1.43 -10.87 -9.46
N ARG A 168 -1.55 -9.70 -8.82
CA ARG A 168 -0.66 -9.25 -7.73
C ARG A 168 -1.17 -9.60 -6.33
N LEU A 169 -2.19 -10.45 -6.22
CA LEU A 169 -2.68 -10.86 -4.90
C LEU A 169 -1.54 -11.57 -4.14
N HIS A 170 -1.28 -11.13 -2.91
CA HIS A 170 -0.18 -11.65 -2.07
C HIS A 170 -0.25 -13.17 -1.88
N ALA A 171 -1.46 -13.73 -1.89
CA ALA A 171 -1.75 -15.16 -1.92
C ALA A 171 -0.97 -15.99 -2.96
N TYR A 172 -0.55 -15.39 -4.06
CA TYR A 172 0.17 -16.08 -5.14
C TYR A 172 1.70 -15.96 -5.00
N ASN A 173 2.20 -15.22 -4.02
CA ASN A 173 3.63 -15.11 -3.71
C ASN A 173 4.05 -16.28 -2.83
N ILE A 174 4.05 -17.47 -3.43
CA ILE A 174 4.42 -18.72 -2.75
C ILE A 174 5.94 -18.88 -2.75
N TYR A 175 6.49 -19.22 -1.59
CA TYR A 175 7.86 -19.67 -1.44
C TYR A 175 7.86 -21.19 -1.22
N GLY A 176 8.46 -21.92 -2.15
CA GLY A 176 8.64 -23.36 -1.99
C GLY A 176 9.75 -23.66 -0.99
N VAL A 177 9.53 -24.62 -0.10
CA VAL A 177 10.58 -25.14 0.80
C VAL A 177 11.73 -25.73 0.00
N CYS A 178 11.43 -26.34 -1.15
CA CYS A 178 12.43 -26.78 -2.10
C CYS A 178 11.99 -26.54 -3.55
N THR A 179 12.98 -26.38 -4.43
CA THR A 179 12.81 -26.28 -5.88
C THR A 179 13.46 -27.48 -6.55
N TYR A 180 12.83 -28.05 -7.58
CA TYR A 180 13.43 -29.14 -8.35
C TYR A 180 14.74 -28.68 -9.03
N PRO A 181 15.85 -29.45 -8.93
CA PRO A 181 17.18 -28.98 -9.32
C PRO A 181 17.35 -28.77 -10.83
N GLN A 182 16.57 -29.45 -11.68
CA GLN A 182 16.66 -29.28 -13.14
C GLN A 182 15.90 -28.02 -13.58
N ILE A 183 16.48 -26.87 -13.29
CA ILE A 183 15.92 -25.55 -13.58
C ILE A 183 16.12 -25.21 -15.06
N LYS A 184 15.04 -24.78 -15.74
CA LYS A 184 15.13 -24.23 -17.10
C LYS A 184 14.77 -22.75 -17.09
N LEU A 185 15.70 -21.94 -17.61
CA LEU A 185 15.57 -20.50 -17.73
C LEU A 185 15.55 -20.07 -19.20
N LEU A 186 14.80 -18.99 -19.48
CA LEU A 186 14.87 -18.32 -20.78
C LEU A 186 16.31 -17.88 -21.11
N PRO A 187 16.72 -17.83 -22.39
CA PRO A 187 18.08 -17.46 -22.78
C PRO A 187 18.60 -16.17 -22.14
N LYS A 188 17.78 -15.11 -22.09
CA LYS A 188 18.13 -13.84 -21.42
C LYS A 188 18.43 -13.99 -19.93
N LEU A 189 17.77 -14.93 -19.26
CA LEU A 189 17.93 -15.18 -17.82
C LEU A 189 19.08 -16.14 -17.50
N LYS A 190 19.58 -16.91 -18.47
CA LYS A 190 20.68 -17.87 -18.25
C LYS A 190 21.96 -17.20 -17.74
N TYR A 191 22.28 -16.01 -18.23
CA TYR A 191 23.45 -15.24 -17.78
C TYR A 191 23.35 -14.75 -16.33
N ILE A 192 22.11 -14.51 -15.87
CA ILE A 192 21.84 -14.08 -14.49
C ILE A 192 21.94 -15.27 -13.53
N GLY A 193 21.53 -16.44 -14.01
CA GLY A 193 21.51 -17.69 -13.27
C GLY A 193 20.39 -17.76 -12.24
N PHE A 194 20.22 -18.93 -11.64
CA PHE A 194 19.29 -19.13 -10.53
C PHE A 194 20.04 -19.11 -9.21
N ARG A 195 19.91 -18.02 -8.45
CA ARG A 195 20.60 -17.79 -7.18
C ARG A 195 19.78 -18.32 -6.01
N SER A 196 20.43 -18.53 -4.86
CA SER A 196 19.74 -18.85 -3.60
C SER A 196 19.09 -17.60 -2.98
N ASP A 197 19.69 -16.43 -3.16
CA ASP A 197 19.16 -15.14 -2.71
C ASP A 197 18.86 -14.21 -3.90
N PHE A 198 17.68 -13.60 -3.85
CA PHE A 198 17.16 -12.62 -4.80
C PHE A 198 16.96 -11.25 -4.11
N TYR A 199 17.87 -10.90 -3.19
CA TYR A 199 17.92 -9.61 -2.49
C TYR A 199 16.65 -9.29 -1.68
N GLY A 200 16.04 -10.32 -1.10
CA GLY A 200 14.77 -10.23 -0.37
C GLY A 200 13.52 -10.11 -1.26
N SER A 201 13.61 -10.45 -2.55
CA SER A 201 12.46 -10.58 -3.46
C SER A 201 12.23 -12.04 -3.86
N SER A 202 11.05 -12.35 -4.40
CA SER A 202 10.80 -13.69 -4.95
C SER A 202 11.53 -13.87 -6.29
N PRO A 203 11.97 -15.09 -6.65
CA PRO A 203 12.58 -15.34 -7.96
C PRO A 203 11.67 -14.86 -9.11
N TYR A 204 10.35 -15.05 -8.95
CA TYR A 204 9.36 -14.61 -9.92
C TYR A 204 9.36 -13.09 -10.11
N ASP A 205 9.28 -12.31 -9.03
CA ASP A 205 9.22 -10.84 -9.12
C ASP A 205 10.52 -10.28 -9.69
N TYR A 206 11.66 -10.87 -9.30
CA TYR A 206 12.97 -10.49 -9.83
C TYR A 206 13.06 -10.68 -11.34
N TYR A 207 12.73 -11.88 -11.85
CA TYR A 207 12.84 -12.14 -13.29
C TYR A 207 11.81 -11.37 -14.10
N ALA A 208 10.60 -11.15 -13.56
CA ALA A 208 9.60 -10.31 -14.21
C ALA A 208 10.11 -8.87 -14.37
N ALA A 209 10.71 -8.31 -13.31
CA ALA A 209 11.27 -6.97 -13.33
C ALA A 209 12.47 -6.85 -14.27
N VAL A 210 13.41 -7.82 -14.24
CA VAL A 210 14.60 -7.79 -15.12
C VAL A 210 14.24 -7.96 -16.60
N LEU A 211 13.27 -8.82 -16.92
CA LEU A 211 12.81 -8.97 -18.31
C LEU A 211 12.07 -7.72 -18.82
N SER A 212 11.48 -6.94 -17.91
CA SER A 212 10.80 -5.68 -18.25
C SER A 212 11.79 -4.51 -18.40
N ASP A 213 12.76 -4.37 -17.50
CA ASP A 213 13.79 -3.34 -17.57
C ASP A 213 15.15 -3.91 -17.13
N CYS A 214 16.11 -3.97 -18.06
CA CYS A 214 17.45 -4.48 -17.79
C CYS A 214 18.20 -3.66 -16.71
N ARG A 215 17.79 -2.41 -16.47
CA ARG A 215 18.36 -1.55 -15.41
C ARG A 215 18.15 -2.11 -14.01
N ILE A 216 17.10 -2.91 -13.81
CA ILE A 216 16.81 -3.58 -12.53
C ILE A 216 17.97 -4.47 -12.09
N GLU A 217 18.59 -5.18 -13.04
CA GLU A 217 19.72 -6.07 -12.76
C GLU A 217 20.94 -5.31 -12.22
N THR A 218 21.13 -4.06 -12.65
CA THR A 218 22.29 -3.25 -12.30
C THR A 218 22.21 -2.75 -10.86
N LEU A 219 21.02 -2.41 -10.35
CA LEU A 219 20.83 -1.85 -9.01
C LEU A 219 21.45 -2.71 -7.89
N PRO A 220 21.08 -3.99 -7.71
CA PRO A 220 21.65 -4.80 -6.65
C PRO A 220 23.13 -5.11 -6.88
N LYS A 221 23.58 -5.22 -8.14
CA LYS A 221 25.00 -5.39 -8.48
C LYS A 221 25.85 -4.17 -8.11
N ALA A 222 25.26 -2.97 -8.15
CA ALA A 222 25.90 -1.71 -7.78
C ALA A 222 25.69 -1.33 -6.30
N GLY A 223 25.21 -2.26 -5.46
CA GLY A 223 24.97 -2.04 -4.03
C GLY A 223 23.68 -1.29 -3.69
N GLN A 224 22.87 -0.91 -4.69
CA GLN A 224 21.62 -0.17 -4.49
C GLN A 224 20.44 -1.11 -4.20
N THR A 225 20.56 -1.94 -3.16
CA THR A 225 19.57 -2.98 -2.84
C THR A 225 18.23 -2.41 -2.38
N CYS A 226 18.23 -1.32 -1.60
CA CYS A 226 17.00 -0.64 -1.20
C CYS A 226 16.24 -0.07 -2.40
N MET A 227 16.94 0.61 -3.32
CA MET A 227 16.35 1.13 -4.56
C MET A 227 15.79 0.01 -5.43
N PHE A 228 16.49 -1.11 -5.52
CA PHE A 228 16.01 -2.32 -6.21
C PHE A 228 14.68 -2.83 -5.62
N ARG A 229 14.58 -3.01 -4.30
CA ARG A 229 13.33 -3.47 -3.66
C ARG A 229 12.19 -2.48 -3.91
N HIS A 230 12.46 -1.18 -3.77
CA HIS A 230 11.47 -0.14 -4.01
C HIS A 230 10.95 -0.17 -5.46
N ALA A 231 11.83 -0.38 -6.43
CA ALA A 231 11.47 -0.50 -7.84
C ALA A 231 10.56 -1.70 -8.14
N ILE A 232 10.84 -2.88 -7.54
CA ILE A 232 10.01 -4.08 -7.71
C ILE A 232 8.64 -3.92 -7.05
N THR A 233 8.60 -3.46 -5.80
CA THR A 233 7.35 -3.42 -5.02
C THR A 233 6.42 -2.31 -5.48
N ASN A 234 6.95 -1.12 -5.81
CA ASN A 234 6.14 0.07 -6.09
C ASN A 234 6.01 0.36 -7.59
N GLY A 235 6.75 -0.35 -8.45
CA GLY A 235 6.64 -0.20 -9.91
C GLY A 235 7.12 1.17 -10.40
N ILE A 236 8.24 1.66 -9.88
CA ILE A 236 8.79 2.95 -10.30
C ILE A 236 9.31 2.89 -11.72
N ARG A 237 9.05 3.95 -12.49
CA ARG A 237 9.66 4.17 -13.80
C ARG A 237 11.13 4.55 -13.62
N LEU A 238 12.02 3.55 -13.56
CA LEU A 238 13.47 3.77 -13.39
C LEU A 238 14.05 4.72 -14.43
N LYS A 239 13.50 4.74 -15.66
CA LYS A 239 13.79 5.74 -16.70
C LYS A 239 13.93 7.15 -16.16
N ASP A 240 12.99 7.59 -15.32
CA ASP A 240 12.87 8.99 -14.92
C ASP A 240 13.94 9.41 -13.90
N TYR A 241 14.58 8.42 -13.25
CA TYR A 241 15.58 8.60 -12.20
C TYR A 241 16.95 8.04 -12.60
N TRP A 242 17.07 7.31 -13.71
CA TRP A 242 18.27 6.54 -14.06
C TRP A 242 19.52 7.40 -14.18
N ALA A 243 19.39 8.62 -14.73
CA ALA A 243 20.50 9.56 -14.81
C ALA A 243 21.05 9.92 -13.42
N ALA A 244 20.16 10.23 -12.48
CA ALA A 244 20.49 10.54 -11.09
C ALA A 244 21.06 9.30 -10.36
N ILE A 245 20.46 8.12 -10.55
CA ILE A 245 20.96 6.86 -9.96
C ILE A 245 22.39 6.56 -10.42
N LYS A 246 22.71 6.74 -11.71
CA LYS A 246 24.08 6.57 -12.21
C LYS A 246 25.08 7.48 -11.50
N ILE A 247 24.67 8.70 -11.13
CA ILE A 247 25.50 9.63 -10.38
C ILE A 247 25.68 9.15 -8.94
N CYS A 248 24.62 8.68 -8.28
CA CYS A 248 24.74 8.06 -6.96
C CYS A 248 25.73 6.90 -6.97
N ILE A 249 25.63 6.00 -7.96
CA ILE A 249 26.53 4.86 -8.11
C ILE A 249 27.99 5.32 -8.28
N ARG A 250 28.25 6.30 -9.15
CA ARG A 250 29.61 6.84 -9.37
C ARG A 250 30.21 7.48 -8.12
N ASN A 251 29.38 8.13 -7.30
CA ASN A 251 29.81 8.79 -6.05
C ASN A 251 29.74 7.86 -4.83
N ARG A 252 29.49 6.54 -5.03
CA ARG A 252 29.33 5.55 -3.95
C ARG A 252 28.27 5.96 -2.91
N TYR A 253 27.25 6.69 -3.35
CA TYR A 253 26.13 7.12 -2.50
C TYR A 253 25.05 6.05 -2.49
N GLU A 254 24.83 5.40 -1.34
CA GLU A 254 23.77 4.40 -1.15
C GLU A 254 22.43 5.07 -0.83
N ILE A 255 21.41 4.81 -1.66
CA ILE A 255 20.05 5.33 -1.45
C ILE A 255 19.33 4.41 -0.46
N LYS A 256 19.43 4.74 0.83
CA LYS A 256 18.79 3.97 1.92
C LYS A 256 17.27 4.10 1.93
N GLU A 257 16.76 5.29 1.63
CA GLU A 257 15.32 5.61 1.62
C GLU A 257 14.84 6.06 0.23
N PRO A 258 14.60 5.11 -0.69
CA PRO A 258 14.22 5.38 -2.07
C PRO A 258 12.97 6.25 -2.24
N HIS A 259 11.99 6.13 -1.34
CA HIS A 259 10.72 6.85 -1.44
C HIS A 259 10.92 8.37 -1.28
N ILE A 260 11.63 8.77 -0.22
CA ILE A 260 12.00 10.17 0.05
C ILE A 260 12.93 10.68 -1.04
N TRP A 261 13.92 9.87 -1.42
CA TRP A 261 14.87 10.26 -2.46
C TRP A 261 14.18 10.51 -3.81
N CYS A 262 13.25 9.64 -4.21
CA CYS A 262 12.47 9.85 -5.43
C CYS A 262 11.61 11.12 -5.36
N ASP A 263 10.99 11.42 -4.21
CA ASP A 263 10.21 12.66 -4.05
C ASP A 263 11.11 13.91 -4.07
N TYR A 264 12.25 13.84 -3.40
CA TYR A 264 13.29 14.85 -3.44
C TYR A 264 13.77 15.14 -4.86
N ILE A 265 14.01 14.12 -5.70
CA ILE A 265 14.39 14.33 -7.11
C ILE A 265 13.27 15.01 -7.90
N LYS A 266 11.99 14.74 -7.59
CA LYS A 266 10.87 15.47 -8.22
C LYS A 266 10.84 16.93 -7.77
N LEU A 267 11.10 17.22 -6.50
CA LEU A 267 11.22 18.58 -5.98
C LEU A 267 12.35 19.33 -6.69
N LEU A 268 13.52 18.69 -6.86
CA LEU A 268 14.63 19.28 -7.62
C LEU A 268 14.22 19.62 -9.06
N LYS A 269 13.51 18.73 -9.76
CA LYS A 269 12.97 19.00 -11.10
C LYS A 269 11.98 20.18 -11.09
N HIS A 270 11.09 20.23 -10.11
CA HIS A 270 10.13 21.33 -9.95
C HIS A 270 10.83 22.68 -9.81
N PHE A 271 11.86 22.75 -8.96
CA PHE A 271 12.68 23.95 -8.78
C PHE A 271 13.77 24.16 -9.86
N LYS A 272 13.69 23.43 -10.98
CA LYS A 272 14.63 23.50 -12.12
C LYS A 272 16.10 23.34 -11.70
N LYS A 273 16.37 22.54 -10.67
CA LYS A 273 17.72 22.17 -10.23
C LYS A 273 18.28 21.05 -11.09
N ASP A 274 19.60 21.05 -11.25
CA ASP A 274 20.28 20.08 -12.09
C ASP A 274 20.36 18.70 -11.42
N ILE A 275 19.61 17.74 -11.97
CA ILE A 275 19.61 16.33 -11.54
C ILE A 275 20.77 15.52 -12.12
N HIS A 276 21.68 16.16 -12.86
CA HIS A 276 22.90 15.55 -13.40
C HIS A 276 24.14 15.88 -12.57
N ASN A 277 23.99 16.63 -11.48
CA ASN A 277 25.08 17.03 -10.61
C ASN A 277 25.02 16.30 -9.25
N ALA A 278 26.16 15.74 -8.84
CA ALA A 278 26.31 15.03 -7.57
C ALA A 278 25.94 15.90 -6.36
N LYS A 279 26.21 17.21 -6.42
CA LYS A 279 25.88 18.17 -5.35
C LYS A 279 24.40 18.13 -4.96
N TYR A 280 23.52 17.96 -5.94
CA TYR A 280 22.08 17.92 -5.69
C TYR A 280 21.60 16.48 -5.49
N VAL A 281 22.10 15.53 -6.27
CA VAL A 281 21.55 14.17 -6.28
C VAL A 281 21.99 13.32 -5.07
N CYS A 282 23.15 13.65 -4.49
CA CYS A 282 23.77 12.92 -3.38
C CYS A 282 23.86 13.82 -2.12
N PRO A 283 22.73 14.19 -1.49
CA PRO A 283 22.76 15.04 -0.30
C PRO A 283 23.36 14.27 0.89
N ALA A 284 24.19 14.97 1.68
CA ALA A 284 24.75 14.42 2.92
C ALA A 284 23.64 14.08 3.94
N ASN A 285 22.61 14.94 4.03
CA ASN A 285 21.40 14.69 4.79
C ASN A 285 20.17 14.82 3.88
N LEU A 286 19.64 13.67 3.45
CA LEU A 286 18.49 13.61 2.54
C LEU A 286 17.24 14.26 3.13
N HIS A 287 16.94 14.01 4.40
CA HIS A 287 15.74 14.51 5.07
C HIS A 287 15.77 16.03 5.19
N ALA A 288 16.88 16.60 5.65
CA ALA A 288 17.01 18.05 5.81
C ALA A 288 16.84 18.81 4.47
N GLU A 289 17.46 18.31 3.39
CA GLU A 289 17.33 18.93 2.07
C GLU A 289 15.93 18.71 1.46
N HIS A 290 15.34 17.54 1.67
CA HIS A 290 13.96 17.27 1.30
C HIS A 290 13.00 18.24 1.99
N ASP A 291 13.06 18.35 3.32
CA ASP A 291 12.15 19.15 4.12
C ASP A 291 12.28 20.64 3.79
N ARG A 292 13.51 21.12 3.57
CA ARG A 292 13.77 22.48 3.08
C ARG A 292 13.04 22.76 1.76
N LEU A 293 13.11 21.85 0.79
CA LEU A 293 12.44 22.02 -0.50
C LEU A 293 10.92 21.88 -0.39
N VAL A 294 10.42 21.00 0.47
CA VAL A 294 8.99 20.89 0.77
C VAL A 294 8.46 22.18 1.39
N GLN A 295 9.15 22.73 2.38
CA GLN A 295 8.79 24.02 3.00
C GLN A 295 8.73 25.14 1.97
N LYS A 296 9.73 25.21 1.08
CA LYS A 296 9.73 26.18 -0.01
C LYS A 296 8.52 26.02 -0.93
N ARG A 297 8.19 24.78 -1.34
CA ARG A 297 7.01 24.50 -2.18
C ARG A 297 5.72 24.91 -1.47
N ASN A 298 5.62 24.67 -0.18
CA ASN A 298 4.45 25.02 0.62
C ASN A 298 4.30 26.54 0.79
N VAL A 299 5.38 27.32 0.73
CA VAL A 299 5.33 28.79 0.66
C VAL A 299 4.79 29.23 -0.70
N GLU A 300 5.35 28.74 -1.80
CA GLU A 300 4.89 29.08 -3.16
C GLU A 300 3.41 28.72 -3.38
N LEU A 301 2.97 27.55 -2.90
CA LEU A 301 1.56 27.15 -2.96
C LEU A 301 0.64 28.07 -2.12
N ARG A 302 1.11 28.53 -0.95
CA ARG A 302 0.34 29.48 -0.12
C ARG A 302 0.23 30.85 -0.79
N GLU A 303 1.30 31.34 -1.40
CA GLU A 303 1.28 32.60 -2.15
C GLU A 303 0.37 32.51 -3.38
N GLU A 304 0.40 31.39 -4.11
CA GLU A 304 -0.47 31.16 -5.26
C GLU A 304 -1.94 31.06 -4.82
N GLN A 305 -2.21 30.35 -3.72
CA GLN A 305 -3.55 30.27 -3.15
C GLN A 305 -4.03 31.65 -2.70
N MET A 306 -3.20 32.43 -2.01
CA MET A 306 -3.54 33.79 -1.60
C MET A 306 -3.85 34.71 -2.79
N LYS A 307 -3.10 34.59 -3.90
CA LYS A 307 -3.40 35.33 -5.13
C LYS A 307 -4.73 34.92 -5.76
N LYS A 308 -5.03 33.62 -5.78
CA LYS A 308 -6.32 33.09 -6.26
C LYS A 308 -7.46 33.56 -5.36
N ASP A 309 -7.28 33.53 -4.06
CA ASP A 309 -8.26 33.99 -3.08
C ASP A 309 -8.51 35.49 -3.22
N LEU A 310 -7.47 36.30 -3.47
CA LEU A 310 -7.62 37.74 -3.73
C LEU A 310 -8.39 38.01 -5.04
N GLN A 311 -8.05 37.31 -6.13
CA GLN A 311 -8.79 37.44 -7.40
C GLN A 311 -10.25 37.04 -7.23
N LYS A 312 -10.50 35.93 -6.52
CA LYS A 312 -11.83 35.45 -6.20
C LYS A 312 -12.59 36.45 -5.31
N ALA A 313 -11.93 37.02 -4.31
CA ALA A 313 -12.50 38.05 -3.45
C ALA A 313 -12.94 39.28 -4.25
N LEU A 314 -12.16 39.74 -5.24
CA LEU A 314 -12.54 40.85 -6.12
C LEU A 314 -13.75 40.52 -7.01
N THR A 315 -13.84 39.29 -7.54
CA THR A 315 -15.02 38.88 -8.32
C THR A 315 -16.25 38.71 -7.45
N ASP A 316 -16.07 38.19 -6.24
CA ASP A 316 -17.14 37.93 -5.30
C ASP A 316 -17.61 39.23 -4.62
N GLU A 317 -16.75 40.23 -4.46
CA GLU A 317 -17.12 41.54 -3.90
C GLU A 317 -18.16 42.25 -4.79
N LYS A 318 -18.03 42.15 -6.11
CA LYS A 318 -19.05 42.68 -7.04
C LYS A 318 -20.41 41.99 -6.84
N LYS A 319 -20.40 40.65 -6.80
CA LYS A 319 -21.62 39.85 -6.58
C LYS A 319 -22.23 40.13 -5.21
N TYR A 320 -21.40 40.27 -4.18
CA TYR A 320 -21.83 40.57 -2.83
C TYR A 320 -22.50 41.94 -2.75
N LYS A 321 -21.90 42.96 -3.39
CA LYS A 321 -22.47 44.31 -3.49
C LYS A 321 -23.81 44.30 -4.24
N GLU A 322 -23.93 43.53 -5.31
CA GLU A 322 -25.19 43.38 -6.06
C GLU A 322 -26.29 42.70 -5.22
N GLN A 323 -25.96 41.63 -4.49
CA GLN A 323 -26.93 40.85 -3.72
C GLN A 323 -27.32 41.51 -2.40
N LYS A 324 -26.34 42.03 -1.65
CA LYS A 324 -26.52 42.50 -0.26
C LYS A 324 -26.38 44.01 -0.10
N GLY A 325 -26.13 44.75 -1.19
CA GLY A 325 -25.93 46.20 -1.17
C GLY A 325 -27.04 47.00 -0.49
N ARG A 326 -28.29 46.51 -0.57
CA ARG A 326 -29.45 47.09 0.12
C ARG A 326 -29.31 47.14 1.64
N PHE A 327 -28.55 46.21 2.24
CA PHE A 327 -28.34 46.10 3.68
C PHE A 327 -27.13 46.89 4.20
N PHE A 328 -26.32 47.49 3.31
CA PHE A 328 -25.15 48.27 3.75
C PHE A 328 -25.57 49.56 4.47
N GLY A 329 -24.76 49.97 5.44
CA GLY A 329 -25.04 51.05 6.37
C GLY A 329 -26.00 50.67 7.51
N LEU A 330 -26.45 49.42 7.60
CA LEU A 330 -27.20 48.94 8.75
C LEU A 330 -26.25 48.73 9.94
N SER A 331 -26.44 49.55 10.96
CA SER A 331 -25.78 49.38 12.26
C SER A 331 -26.76 49.62 13.40
N PHE A 332 -26.73 48.73 14.38
CA PHE A 332 -27.54 48.80 15.60
C PHE A 332 -26.62 49.12 16.77
N SER A 333 -27.07 49.97 17.69
CA SER A 333 -26.32 50.31 18.89
C SER A 333 -27.25 50.42 20.09
N ASP A 334 -26.82 49.89 21.23
CA ASP A 334 -27.45 50.11 22.54
C ASP A 334 -26.67 51.12 23.41
N GLY A 335 -25.68 51.81 22.82
CA GLY A 335 -24.76 52.72 23.50
C GLY A 335 -23.42 52.08 23.87
N THR A 336 -23.39 50.77 24.16
CA THR A 336 -22.15 50.04 24.54
C THR A 336 -21.75 49.01 23.48
N LEU A 337 -22.73 48.28 22.95
CA LEU A 337 -22.59 47.30 21.87
C LEU A 337 -22.97 47.94 20.54
N LYS A 338 -22.14 47.73 19.53
CA LYS A 338 -22.42 48.11 18.14
C LYS A 338 -22.40 46.87 17.26
N VAL A 339 -23.54 46.56 16.63
CA VAL A 339 -23.67 45.48 15.65
C VAL A 339 -23.77 46.10 14.26
N LYS A 340 -22.91 45.67 13.33
CA LYS A 340 -22.91 46.15 11.94
C LYS A 340 -22.94 44.99 10.95
N VAL A 341 -23.52 45.21 9.77
CA VAL A 341 -23.38 44.26 8.65
C VAL A 341 -21.92 44.28 8.16
N LEU A 342 -21.39 43.14 7.73
CA LEU A 342 -20.10 43.10 7.04
C LEU A 342 -20.30 43.58 5.59
N GLU A 343 -19.71 44.69 5.19
CA GLU A 343 -20.07 45.37 3.93
C GLU A 343 -19.16 44.99 2.75
N SER A 344 -18.09 44.25 3.00
CA SER A 344 -17.09 43.89 2.00
C SER A 344 -16.51 42.50 2.23
N VAL A 345 -16.10 41.81 1.15
CA VAL A 345 -15.43 40.49 1.24
C VAL A 345 -14.10 40.58 2.01
N THR A 346 -13.45 41.75 2.00
CA THR A 346 -12.29 42.06 2.85
C THR A 346 -12.63 42.07 4.34
N GLU A 347 -13.79 42.61 4.73
CA GLU A 347 -14.24 42.54 6.13
C GLU A 347 -14.54 41.11 6.57
N PHE A 348 -15.06 40.24 5.69
CA PHE A 348 -15.21 38.81 5.99
C PHE A 348 -13.85 38.13 6.25
N PHE A 349 -12.81 38.50 5.49
CA PHE A 349 -11.44 38.00 5.70
C PHE A 349 -10.87 38.46 7.05
N GLU A 350 -10.98 39.75 7.36
CA GLU A 350 -10.55 40.31 8.65
C GLU A 350 -11.32 39.70 9.83
N GLU A 351 -12.64 39.53 9.69
CA GLU A 351 -13.48 38.88 10.70
C GLU A 351 -13.02 37.44 10.94
N GLY A 352 -12.79 36.68 9.86
CA GLY A 352 -12.29 35.31 9.93
C GLY A 352 -10.93 35.18 10.63
N MET A 353 -10.01 36.13 10.38
CA MET A 353 -8.71 36.17 11.05
C MET A 353 -8.81 36.59 12.53
N ALA A 354 -9.61 37.62 12.84
CA ALA A 354 -9.73 38.16 14.20
C ALA A 354 -10.49 37.22 15.14
N MET A 355 -11.50 36.52 14.63
CA MET A 355 -12.38 35.64 15.40
C MET A 355 -11.97 34.15 15.33
N HIS A 356 -10.96 33.82 14.52
CA HIS A 356 -10.50 32.45 14.28
C HIS A 356 -11.60 31.47 13.84
N HIS A 357 -12.54 31.94 13.02
CA HIS A 357 -13.65 31.12 12.50
C HIS A 357 -13.72 31.15 10.97
N CYS A 358 -14.31 30.10 10.37
CA CYS A 358 -14.24 29.83 8.94
C CYS A 358 -15.20 30.65 8.05
N VAL A 359 -15.70 31.80 8.52
CA VAL A 359 -16.72 32.60 7.80
C VAL A 359 -16.24 33.05 6.42
N PHE A 360 -14.95 33.37 6.25
CA PHE A 360 -14.34 33.65 4.95
C PHE A 360 -14.07 32.37 4.14
N SER A 361 -13.41 31.38 4.74
CA SER A 361 -13.00 30.13 4.05
C SER A 361 -14.18 29.34 3.50
N ASN A 362 -15.32 29.38 4.19
CA ASN A 362 -16.57 28.73 3.77
C ASN A 362 -17.45 29.62 2.87
N GLN A 363 -16.95 30.80 2.46
CA GLN A 363 -17.60 31.68 1.48
C GLN A 363 -19.02 32.11 1.89
N TYR A 364 -19.22 32.46 3.16
CA TYR A 364 -20.53 32.86 3.68
C TYR A 364 -21.08 34.12 2.98
N TYR A 365 -20.21 34.94 2.40
CA TYR A 365 -20.59 36.08 1.58
C TYR A 365 -21.29 35.69 0.25
N LEU A 366 -21.22 34.43 -0.21
CA LEU A 366 -21.96 33.94 -1.39
C LEU A 366 -23.34 33.35 -1.05
N LYS A 367 -23.69 33.26 0.24
CA LYS A 367 -24.99 32.71 0.66
C LYS A 367 -26.11 33.73 0.44
N GLU A 368 -27.02 33.42 -0.46
CA GLU A 368 -28.14 34.31 -0.81
C GLU A 368 -29.16 34.41 0.33
N ASP A 369 -29.35 33.35 1.11
CA ASP A 369 -30.30 33.21 2.22
C ASP A 369 -29.81 33.74 3.57
N SER A 370 -28.56 34.21 3.64
CA SER A 370 -27.89 34.53 4.91
C SER A 370 -27.30 35.93 4.92
N LEU A 371 -27.35 36.62 6.06
CA LEU A 371 -26.75 37.93 6.30
C LEU A 371 -25.83 37.85 7.51
N ILE A 372 -24.56 38.26 7.32
CA ILE A 372 -23.55 38.20 8.38
C ILE A 372 -23.35 39.58 9.02
N LEU A 373 -23.47 39.61 10.34
CA LEU A 373 -23.29 40.79 11.17
C LEU A 373 -22.08 40.57 12.11
N SER A 374 -21.39 41.65 12.44
CA SER A 374 -20.30 41.67 13.43
C SER A 374 -20.69 42.57 14.60
N ALA A 375 -20.63 42.02 15.81
CA ALA A 375 -20.82 42.74 17.06
C ALA A 375 -19.47 43.21 17.59
N SER A 376 -19.42 44.46 18.05
CA SER A 376 -18.21 45.10 18.56
C SER A 376 -18.50 45.97 19.80
N ILE A 377 -17.53 46.05 20.71
CA ILE A 377 -17.52 46.97 21.86
C ILE A 377 -16.27 47.84 21.73
N GLU A 378 -16.42 49.17 21.75
CA GLU A 378 -15.29 50.12 21.62
C GLU A 378 -14.36 49.83 20.41
N GLY A 379 -14.93 49.29 19.32
CA GLY A 379 -14.17 48.93 18.11
C GLY A 379 -13.51 47.54 18.13
N LYS A 380 -13.58 46.81 19.25
CA LYS A 380 -13.11 45.42 19.34
C LYS A 380 -14.24 44.45 19.02
N ARG A 381 -14.01 43.57 18.03
CA ARG A 381 -14.93 42.51 17.61
C ARG A 381 -15.12 41.47 18.73
N ILE A 382 -16.36 41.07 18.98
CA ILE A 382 -16.70 40.15 20.07
C ILE A 382 -17.50 38.92 19.62
N GLU A 383 -18.44 39.07 18.69
CA GLU A 383 -19.22 37.96 18.11
C GLU A 383 -19.59 38.23 16.67
N THR A 384 -19.72 37.16 15.89
CA THR A 384 -20.20 37.17 14.52
C THR A 384 -21.51 36.41 14.45
N ILE A 385 -22.51 37.03 13.82
CA ILE A 385 -23.90 36.58 13.78
C ILE A 385 -24.28 36.25 12.35
N GLU A 386 -24.85 35.07 12.12
CA GLU A 386 -25.52 34.70 10.88
C GLU A 386 -27.04 34.79 11.09
N LEU A 387 -27.68 35.69 10.34
CA LEU A 387 -29.13 35.85 10.28
C LEU A 387 -29.63 35.21 8.97
N SER A 388 -30.66 34.38 9.03
CA SER A 388 -31.35 33.89 7.84
C SER A 388 -32.31 34.96 7.33
N LEU A 389 -32.21 35.31 6.05
CA LEU A 389 -33.10 36.26 5.36
C LEU A 389 -34.48 35.65 5.04
N ASP A 390 -34.58 34.32 4.95
CA ASP A 390 -35.84 33.64 4.66
C ASP A 390 -36.74 33.53 5.90
N THR A 391 -36.14 33.22 7.04
CA THR A 391 -36.86 33.00 8.30
C THR A 391 -36.79 34.19 9.25
N MET A 392 -35.92 35.17 8.96
CA MET A 392 -35.57 36.29 9.86
C MET A 392 -35.12 35.82 11.26
N GLN A 393 -34.54 34.63 11.33
CA GLN A 393 -34.03 34.04 12.57
C GLN A 393 -32.51 34.02 12.60
N ILE A 394 -31.95 34.20 13.80
CA ILE A 394 -30.51 34.04 14.03
C ILE A 394 -30.18 32.55 13.98
N VAL A 395 -29.43 32.16 12.95
CA VAL A 395 -28.98 30.77 12.74
C VAL A 395 -27.83 30.44 13.70
N GLN A 396 -26.90 31.39 13.86
CA GLN A 396 -25.79 31.26 14.80
C GLN A 396 -25.27 32.63 15.24
N SER A 397 -24.79 32.72 16.48
CA SER A 397 -24.02 33.84 17.01
C SER A 397 -22.85 33.26 17.79
N ARG A 398 -21.61 33.56 17.37
CA ARG A 398 -20.40 32.94 17.93
C ARG A 398 -19.28 33.95 18.08
N GLY A 399 -18.62 33.94 19.23
CA GLY A 399 -17.40 34.68 19.51
C GLY A 399 -16.14 33.96 19.04
N ALA A 400 -14.98 34.45 19.48
CA ALA A 400 -13.68 33.90 19.12
C ALA A 400 -13.61 32.39 19.46
N CYS A 401 -13.06 31.58 18.54
CA CYS A 401 -12.98 30.13 18.67
C CYS A 401 -14.34 29.43 18.88
N ASN A 402 -15.43 30.00 18.33
CA ASN A 402 -16.81 29.48 18.42
C ASN A 402 -17.40 29.42 19.84
N MET A 403 -16.91 30.24 20.77
CA MET A 403 -17.44 30.31 22.13
C MET A 403 -18.45 31.45 22.29
N ASN A 404 -19.40 31.31 23.23
CA ASN A 404 -20.33 32.38 23.56
C ASN A 404 -19.63 33.42 24.45
N THR A 405 -19.88 34.70 24.22
CA THR A 405 -19.38 35.78 25.07
C THR A 405 -20.34 36.11 26.20
N SER A 406 -19.88 36.87 27.20
CA SER A 406 -20.73 37.40 28.27
C SER A 406 -21.87 38.29 27.77
N TYR A 407 -21.73 38.84 26.56
CA TYR A 407 -22.70 39.75 25.93
C TYR A 407 -23.63 39.04 24.94
N HIS A 408 -23.48 37.73 24.76
CA HIS A 408 -24.21 36.92 23.77
C HIS A 408 -25.73 37.15 23.80
N ARG A 409 -26.33 37.15 24.99
CA ARG A 409 -27.78 37.34 25.15
C ARG A 409 -28.22 38.76 24.76
N GLN A 410 -27.43 39.76 25.14
CA GLN A 410 -27.71 41.17 24.80
C GLN A 410 -27.58 41.41 23.29
N ILE A 411 -26.62 40.76 22.63
CA ILE A 411 -26.44 40.82 21.16
C ILE A 411 -27.66 40.21 20.45
N ILE A 412 -28.13 39.04 20.88
CA ILE A 412 -29.33 38.39 20.33
C ILE A 412 -30.56 39.27 20.50
N GLU A 413 -30.77 39.84 21.70
CA GLU A 413 -31.90 40.73 21.98
C GLU A 413 -31.83 42.01 21.14
N LEU A 414 -30.64 42.59 20.97
CA LEU A 414 -30.42 43.78 20.15
C LEU A 414 -30.70 43.52 18.67
N VAL A 415 -30.24 42.39 18.13
CA VAL A 415 -30.54 42.01 16.73
C VAL A 415 -32.05 41.77 16.57
N ASN A 416 -32.67 40.99 17.47
CA ASN A 416 -34.10 40.69 17.40
C ASN A 416 -34.98 41.94 17.46
N LYS A 417 -34.65 42.91 18.31
CA LYS A 417 -35.37 44.18 18.41
C LYS A 417 -35.34 45.00 17.11
N ASN A 418 -34.30 44.81 16.29
CA ASN A 418 -34.08 45.56 15.06
C ASN A 418 -34.34 44.75 13.78
N ILE A 419 -34.89 43.53 13.87
CA ILE A 419 -35.22 42.68 12.70
C ILE A 419 -36.14 43.43 11.72
N GLN A 420 -37.12 44.18 12.22
CA GLN A 420 -38.05 44.93 11.37
C GLN A 420 -37.34 45.93 10.42
N LEU A 421 -36.19 46.49 10.83
CA LEU A 421 -35.39 47.38 9.98
C LEU A 421 -34.67 46.62 8.85
N ILE A 422 -34.33 45.36 9.09
CA ILE A 422 -33.75 44.46 8.08
C ILE A 422 -34.84 44.03 7.10
N GLU A 423 -36.03 43.70 7.59
CA GLU A 423 -37.21 43.37 6.76
C GLU A 423 -37.61 44.51 5.82
N GLN A 424 -37.67 45.75 6.33
CA GLN A 424 -37.98 46.93 5.51
C GLN A 424 -37.03 47.10 4.33
N ARG A 425 -35.76 46.75 4.53
CA ARG A 425 -34.71 46.79 3.50
C ARG A 425 -34.73 45.58 2.56
N LEU A 426 -35.40 44.49 2.94
CA LEU A 426 -35.64 43.34 2.05
C LEU A 426 -36.76 43.65 1.05
N THR A 427 -37.81 44.38 1.49
CA THR A 427 -38.97 44.78 0.68
C THR A 427 -38.75 46.02 -0.20
N ALA A 428 -37.68 46.78 0.07
CA ALA A 428 -37.21 47.90 -0.75
C ALA A 428 -36.24 47.41 -1.83
#